data_AF-A0A1I3JND6-F1
#
_entry.id   AF-A0A1I3JND6-F1
#
_cell.length_a   1.000
_cell.length_b   1.000
_cell.length_c   1.000
_cell.angle_alpha   90.00
_cell.angle_beta   90.00
_cell.angle_gamma   90.00
#
_symmetry.space_group_name_H-M   'P 1'
#
loop_
_entity.id
_entity.type
_entity.pdbx_description
1 polymer ?
#
loop_
_entity_poly.entity_id
_entity_poly.type
_entity_poly.pdbx_seq_one_letter_code
_entity_poly.pdbx_strand_id
1 'polypeptide(L)'
;MMYHTLKHGVDPEEFSRVIEIAMSKNADILLVSLNSTKVINDRLDEMLGRGFAKRLFEEHEVEVVVPGARPKTFHLASISSCTAFKKGSVVLPWVALSTVHKAMEKFPTSDIFFIANNGPGEAQRQRGTDELTQYLSGHRASKAV
;
A
#
# COMPACT_ATOMS: atom_id res chain seq x y z
N MET A 1 -5.07 -7.97 -9.39
CA MET A 1 -5.59 -8.94 -8.38
C MET A 1 -5.75 -8.21 -7.05
N MET A 2 -6.70 -8.61 -6.20
CA MET A 2 -6.89 -8.00 -4.88
C MET A 2 -6.17 -8.79 -3.79
N TYR A 3 -5.44 -8.10 -2.92
CA TYR A 3 -4.72 -8.66 -1.79
C TYR A 3 -5.04 -7.92 -0.50
N HIS A 4 -4.99 -8.62 0.62
CA HIS A 4 -5.12 -8.05 1.95
C HIS A 4 -4.05 -8.61 2.88
N THR A 5 -3.76 -7.85 3.91
CA THR A 5 -2.75 -8.16 4.93
C THR A 5 -3.17 -9.28 5.88
N LEU A 6 -2.18 -9.96 6.44
CA LEU A 6 -2.34 -10.94 7.51
C LEU A 6 -2.40 -10.24 8.87
N LYS A 7 -1.62 -9.18 9.03
CA LYS A 7 -1.60 -8.34 10.24
C LYS A 7 -2.28 -7.01 9.97
N HIS A 8 -3.02 -6.53 10.95
CA HIS A 8 -3.73 -5.24 10.90
C HIS A 8 -3.20 -4.30 11.99
N GLY A 9 -3.64 -3.05 11.93
CA GLY A 9 -3.05 -2.01 12.78
C GLY A 9 -1.79 -1.45 12.17
N VAL A 10 -1.25 -0.41 12.82
CA VAL A 10 0.02 0.21 12.40
C VAL A 10 1.17 -0.72 12.76
N ASP A 11 1.36 -1.76 11.94
CA ASP A 11 2.46 -2.73 12.01
C ASP A 11 3.51 -2.40 10.93
N PRO A 12 4.67 -1.84 11.31
CA PRO A 12 5.71 -1.47 10.37
C PRO A 12 6.32 -2.68 9.63
N GLU A 13 6.37 -3.86 10.24
CA GLU A 13 6.92 -5.06 9.60
C GLU A 13 5.98 -5.58 8.52
N GLU A 14 4.67 -5.51 8.78
CA GLU A 14 3.67 -5.86 7.79
C GLU A 14 3.72 -4.94 6.57
N PHE A 15 3.92 -3.64 6.79
CA PHE A 15 4.15 -2.69 5.71
C PHE A 15 5.36 -3.10 4.86
N SER A 16 6.52 -3.35 5.48
CA SER A 16 7.73 -3.78 4.76
C SER A 16 7.49 -5.05 3.95
N ARG A 17 6.87 -6.06 4.55
CA ARG A 17 6.57 -7.34 3.91
C ARG A 17 5.65 -7.18 2.70
N VAL A 18 4.62 -6.35 2.80
CA VAL A 18 3.71 -6.06 1.67
C VAL A 18 4.45 -5.34 0.53
N ILE A 19 5.35 -4.41 0.85
CA ILE A 19 6.18 -3.72 -0.13
C ILE A 19 7.10 -4.70 -0.87
N GLU A 20 7.75 -5.62 -0.15
CA GLU A 20 8.59 -6.66 -0.78
C GLU A 20 7.78 -7.56 -1.72
N ILE A 21 6.58 -7.97 -1.30
CA ILE A 21 5.67 -8.77 -2.15
C ILE A 21 5.24 -7.97 -3.38
N ALA A 22 4.89 -6.69 -3.21
CA ALA A 22 4.51 -5.80 -4.29
C ALA A 22 5.65 -5.62 -5.31
N MET A 23 6.89 -5.46 -4.83
CA MET A 23 8.10 -5.39 -5.65
C MET A 23 8.44 -6.71 -6.33
N SER A 24 8.15 -7.86 -5.72
CA SER A 24 8.37 -9.17 -6.36
C SER A 24 7.47 -9.39 -7.57
N LYS A 25 6.26 -8.79 -7.56
CA LYS A 25 5.23 -8.97 -8.59
C LYS A 25 5.34 -7.99 -9.74
N ASN A 26 5.61 -6.72 -9.45
CA ASN A 26 5.61 -5.65 -10.46
C ASN A 26 6.87 -4.78 -10.35
N ALA A 27 7.20 -4.09 -11.45
CA ALA A 27 8.30 -3.12 -11.47
C ALA A 27 7.87 -1.76 -10.92
N ASP A 28 6.63 -1.36 -11.22
CA ASP A 28 6.03 -0.12 -10.72
C ASP A 28 5.20 -0.36 -9.46
N ILE A 29 5.42 0.49 -8.45
CA ILE A 29 4.73 0.46 -7.17
C ILE A 29 4.15 1.85 -6.91
N LEU A 30 2.83 1.97 -6.84
CA LEU A 30 2.16 3.18 -6.38
C LEU A 30 1.86 3.07 -4.89
N LEU A 31 2.43 3.96 -4.10
CA LEU A 31 2.08 4.18 -2.71
C LEU A 31 0.98 5.22 -2.63
N VAL A 32 -0.22 4.77 -2.28
CA VAL A 32 -1.38 5.64 -2.06
C VAL A 32 -1.41 6.00 -0.58
N SER A 33 -0.60 6.97 -0.18
CA SER A 33 -0.64 7.52 1.17
C SER A 33 -1.26 8.91 1.17
N LEU A 34 -2.23 9.13 2.05
CA LEU A 34 -2.84 10.43 2.26
C LEU A 34 -1.97 11.34 3.13
N ASN A 35 -1.03 10.79 3.91
CA ASN A 35 -0.12 11.55 4.76
C ASN A 35 1.17 10.75 5.04
N SER A 36 2.32 11.42 4.96
CA SER A 36 3.59 10.94 5.51
C SER A 36 3.42 10.60 6.99
N THR A 37 3.38 9.32 7.36
CA THR A 37 3.58 8.94 8.75
C THR A 37 5.06 8.66 8.97
N LYS A 38 5.57 9.04 10.14
CA LYS A 38 6.95 8.73 10.52
C LYS A 38 7.27 7.24 10.34
N VAL A 39 6.31 6.37 10.65
CA VAL A 39 6.41 4.92 10.47
C VAL A 39 6.67 4.52 9.02
N ILE A 40 5.92 5.06 8.05
CA ILE A 40 6.12 4.76 6.63
C ILE A 40 7.51 5.24 6.19
N ASN A 41 7.87 6.47 6.56
CA ASN A 41 9.14 7.06 6.12
C ASN A 41 10.33 6.29 6.67
N ASP A 42 10.33 5.98 7.97
CA ASP A 42 11.39 5.25 8.64
C ASP A 42 11.59 3.87 7.99
N ARG A 43 10.49 3.16 7.66
CA ARG A 43 10.56 1.86 7.00
C ARG A 43 10.98 1.93 5.54
N LEU A 44 10.51 2.91 4.78
CA LEU A 44 10.97 3.12 3.41
C LEU A 44 12.47 3.42 3.37
N ASP A 45 12.97 4.26 4.28
CA ASP A 45 14.40 4.58 4.38
C ASP A 45 15.24 3.37 4.82
N GLU A 46 14.72 2.53 5.73
CA GLU A 46 15.38 1.30 6.14
C GLU A 46 15.49 0.28 4.99
N MET A 47 14.42 0.14 4.20
CA MET A 47 14.36 -0.84 3.12
C MET A 47 15.11 -0.41 1.85
N LEU A 48 14.97 0.87 1.47
CA LEU A 48 15.36 1.37 0.15
C LEU A 48 16.53 2.36 0.21
N GLY A 49 17.02 2.63 1.42
CA GLY A 49 18.16 3.50 1.69
C GLY A 49 17.76 4.84 2.30
N ARG A 50 18.62 5.35 3.18
CA ARG A 50 18.40 6.61 3.90
C ARG A 50 18.06 7.76 2.95
N GLY A 51 17.00 8.51 3.26
CA GLY A 51 16.55 9.66 2.47
C GLY A 51 15.69 9.29 1.27
N PHE A 52 15.42 8.01 1.02
CA PHE A 52 14.52 7.57 -0.04
C PHE A 52 13.11 8.15 0.15
N ALA A 53 12.55 8.07 1.37
CA ALA A 53 11.22 8.60 1.64
C ALA A 53 11.15 10.10 1.32
N LYS A 54 12.14 10.87 1.77
CA LYS A 54 12.25 12.30 1.47
C LYS A 54 12.25 12.55 -0.04
N ARG A 55 13.10 11.86 -0.78
CA ARG A 55 13.16 11.96 -2.24
C ARG A 55 11.84 11.59 -2.89
N LEU A 56 11.17 10.54 -2.43
CA LEU A 56 9.87 10.13 -2.94
C LEU A 56 8.79 11.19 -2.70
N PHE A 57 8.81 11.87 -1.55
CA PHE A 57 7.91 13.00 -1.29
C PHE A 57 8.20 14.23 -2.15
N GLU A 58 9.46 14.50 -2.48
CA GLU A 58 9.85 15.65 -3.30
C GLU A 58 9.63 15.38 -4.79
N GLU A 59 10.11 14.25 -5.29
CA GLU A 59 10.14 13.87 -6.71
C GLU A 59 8.82 13.20 -7.16
N HIS A 60 8.00 12.67 -6.24
CA HIS A 60 6.77 11.89 -6.48
C HIS A 60 6.94 10.60 -7.30
N GLU A 61 8.09 10.42 -7.93
CA GLU A 61 8.50 9.24 -8.67
C GLU A 61 10.00 9.02 -8.42
N VAL A 62 10.37 7.84 -7.91
CA VAL A 62 11.77 7.50 -7.63
C VAL A 62 12.07 6.08 -8.09
N GLU A 63 13.08 5.94 -8.94
CA GLU A 63 13.63 4.64 -9.30
C GLU A 63 14.65 4.17 -8.26
N VAL A 64 14.58 2.89 -7.90
CA VAL A 64 15.53 2.20 -7.04
C VAL A 64 16.07 0.95 -7.71
N VAL A 65 17.38 0.81 -7.65
CA VAL A 65 18.10 -0.37 -8.13
C VAL A 65 18.24 -1.34 -6.98
N VAL A 66 17.53 -2.46 -7.05
CA VAL A 66 17.62 -3.53 -6.07
C VAL A 66 18.68 -4.53 -6.54
N PRO A 67 19.70 -4.87 -5.72
CA PRO A 67 20.74 -5.81 -6.11
C PRO A 67 20.15 -7.15 -6.56
N GLY A 68 20.53 -7.62 -7.75
CA GLY A 68 20.05 -8.90 -8.30
C GLY A 68 18.60 -8.89 -8.81
N ALA A 69 17.93 -7.75 -8.82
CA ALA A 69 16.59 -7.61 -9.39
C ALA A 69 16.53 -6.48 -10.43
N ARG A 70 15.44 -6.47 -11.22
CA ARG A 70 15.17 -5.36 -12.14
C ARG A 70 14.89 -4.09 -11.35
N PRO A 71 15.24 -2.90 -11.89
CA PRO A 71 14.89 -1.61 -11.30
C PRO A 71 13.40 -1.55 -10.95
N LYS A 72 13.10 -0.89 -9.84
CA LYS A 72 11.74 -0.67 -9.34
C LYS A 72 11.46 0.81 -9.30
N THR A 73 10.28 1.22 -9.76
CA THR A 73 9.85 2.62 -9.74
C THR A 73 8.75 2.78 -8.71
N PHE A 74 9.01 3.62 -7.72
CA PHE A 74 8.03 3.99 -6.72
C PHE A 74 7.38 5.30 -7.11
N HIS A 75 6.05 5.29 -7.13
CA HIS A 75 5.20 6.44 -7.34
C HIS A 75 4.53 6.79 -6.03
N LEU A 76 4.40 8.06 -5.73
CA LEU A 76 3.65 8.57 -4.59
C LEU A 76 2.54 9.48 -5.09
N ALA A 77 1.30 9.14 -4.78
CA ALA A 77 0.17 9.99 -5.13
C ALA A 77 -1.01 9.76 -4.18
N SER A 78 -1.80 10.81 -3.96
CA SER A 78 -3.15 10.62 -3.43
C SER A 78 -4.02 9.90 -4.46
N ILE A 79 -5.08 9.21 -4.03
CA ILE A 79 -5.91 8.48 -5.00
C ILE A 79 -6.62 9.41 -6.00
N SER A 80 -6.86 10.65 -5.60
CA SER A 80 -7.55 11.67 -6.41
C SER A 80 -6.60 12.49 -7.30
N SER A 81 -5.28 12.42 -7.10
CA SER A 81 -4.32 13.22 -7.87
C SER A 81 -3.92 12.55 -9.19
N CYS A 82 -3.42 13.36 -10.12
CA CYS A 82 -2.72 12.85 -11.29
C CYS A 82 -1.43 12.13 -10.87
N THR A 83 -1.08 11.08 -11.59
CA THR A 83 0.14 10.30 -11.38
C THR A 83 0.62 9.74 -12.71
N ALA A 84 1.93 9.60 -12.88
CA ALA A 84 2.53 8.93 -14.03
C ALA A 84 2.36 7.41 -13.99
N PHE A 85 1.97 6.85 -12.83
CA PHE A 85 1.69 5.44 -12.65
C PHE A 85 0.57 4.96 -13.59
N LYS A 86 0.88 3.99 -14.44
CA LYS A 86 -0.06 3.40 -15.39
C LYS A 86 -0.60 2.05 -14.93
N LYS A 87 0.28 1.16 -14.47
CA LYS A 87 -0.03 -0.21 -14.07
C LYS A 87 1.08 -0.75 -13.18
N GLY A 88 0.75 -1.62 -12.24
CA GLY A 88 1.71 -2.31 -11.39
C GLY A 88 1.08 -2.75 -10.08
N SER A 89 1.81 -2.58 -8.99
CA SER A 89 1.30 -2.78 -7.63
C SER A 89 0.82 -1.46 -7.04
N VAL A 90 -0.38 -1.43 -6.46
CA VAL A 90 -0.93 -0.29 -5.72
C VAL A 90 -1.01 -0.69 -4.26
N VAL A 91 -0.26 -0.01 -3.40
CA VAL A 91 -0.19 -0.30 -1.97
C VAL A 91 -0.92 0.80 -1.21
N LEU A 92 -1.87 0.37 -0.38
CA LEU A 92 -2.81 1.21 0.36
C LEU A 92 -2.59 1.00 1.87
N PRO A 93 -1.55 1.62 2.46
CA PRO A 93 -1.23 1.47 3.86
C PRO A 93 -2.22 2.24 4.73
N TRP A 94 -3.01 1.55 5.56
CA TRP A 94 -3.79 2.17 6.64
C TRP A 94 -4.75 3.27 6.16
N VAL A 95 -5.30 3.11 4.96
CA VAL A 95 -6.28 4.04 4.39
C VAL A 95 -7.70 3.57 4.68
N ALA A 96 -8.66 4.51 4.67
CA ALA A 96 -10.07 4.16 4.75
C ALA A 96 -10.51 3.28 3.57
N LEU A 97 -11.49 2.38 3.81
CA LEU A 97 -12.05 1.49 2.77
C LEU A 97 -12.58 2.23 1.53
N SER A 98 -13.09 3.45 1.71
CA SER A 98 -13.52 4.28 0.58
C SER A 98 -12.37 4.63 -0.37
N THR A 99 -11.14 4.79 0.14
CA THR A 99 -9.93 4.98 -0.68
C THR A 99 -9.57 3.70 -1.42
N VAL A 100 -9.77 2.54 -0.79
CA VAL A 100 -9.54 1.23 -1.44
C VAL A 100 -10.47 1.06 -2.64
N HIS A 101 -11.77 1.29 -2.48
CA HIS A 101 -12.74 1.20 -3.58
C HIS A 101 -12.39 2.15 -4.73
N LYS A 102 -12.03 3.40 -4.43
CA LYS A 102 -11.57 4.36 -5.46
C LYS A 102 -10.33 3.87 -6.20
N ALA A 103 -9.40 3.22 -5.49
CA ALA A 103 -8.20 2.66 -6.12
C ALA A 103 -8.51 1.49 -7.05
N MET A 104 -9.50 0.67 -6.70
CA MET A 104 -9.97 -0.41 -7.57
C MET A 104 -10.58 0.12 -8.86
N GLU A 105 -11.41 1.17 -8.76
CA GLU A 105 -12.03 1.79 -9.92
C GLU A 105 -10.99 2.48 -10.82
N LYS A 106 -10.01 3.17 -10.22
CA LYS A 106 -8.99 3.92 -10.96
C LYS A 106 -7.92 3.03 -11.59
N PHE A 107 -7.57 1.92 -10.94
CA PHE A 107 -6.49 1.01 -11.38
C PHE A 107 -6.97 -0.44 -11.52
N PRO A 108 -7.97 -0.73 -12.37
CA PRO A 108 -8.63 -2.03 -12.42
C PRO A 108 -7.71 -3.19 -12.88
N THR A 109 -6.63 -2.88 -13.59
CA THR A 109 -5.67 -3.88 -14.10
C THR A 109 -4.46 -4.09 -13.20
N SER A 110 -4.38 -3.37 -12.08
CA SER A 110 -3.26 -3.43 -11.15
C SER A 110 -3.48 -4.47 -10.06
N ASP A 111 -2.38 -4.85 -9.40
CA ASP A 111 -2.43 -5.60 -8.16
C ASP A 111 -2.62 -4.62 -7.01
N ILE A 112 -3.65 -4.81 -6.18
CA ILE A 112 -4.01 -3.88 -5.11
C ILE A 112 -3.78 -4.55 -3.77
N PHE A 113 -2.97 -3.94 -2.92
CA PHE A 113 -2.58 -4.43 -1.61
C PHE A 113 -3.17 -3.52 -0.54
N PHE A 114 -4.12 -4.04 0.23
CA PHE A 114 -4.75 -3.32 1.33
C PHE A 114 -4.15 -3.73 2.68
N ILE A 115 -3.61 -2.75 3.42
CA ILE A 115 -3.13 -2.90 4.78
C ILE A 115 -4.16 -2.25 5.71
N ALA A 116 -4.91 -3.05 6.45
CA ALA A 116 -6.05 -2.56 7.22
C ALA A 116 -5.62 -1.84 8.52
N ASN A 117 -6.34 -0.79 8.93
CA ASN A 117 -6.09 -0.12 10.21
C ASN A 117 -6.51 -0.95 11.42
N ASN A 118 -7.52 -1.80 11.26
CA ASN A 118 -8.03 -2.67 12.31
C ASN A 118 -8.58 -3.96 11.69
N GLY A 119 -8.74 -4.97 12.54
CA GLY A 119 -9.13 -6.31 12.12
C GLY A 119 -10.05 -7.02 13.13
N PRO A 120 -10.32 -8.32 12.90
CA PRO A 120 -11.27 -9.09 13.70
C PRO A 120 -10.96 -9.03 15.19
N GLY A 121 -11.98 -8.71 16.00
CA GLY A 121 -11.85 -8.61 17.46
C GLY A 121 -11.45 -7.22 17.97
N GLU A 122 -11.09 -6.29 17.09
CA GLU A 122 -10.97 -4.87 17.44
C GLU A 122 -12.34 -4.20 17.34
N ALA A 123 -12.91 -3.80 18.48
CA ALA A 123 -14.16 -3.05 18.48
C ALA A 123 -13.95 -1.69 17.81
N GLN A 124 -14.67 -1.41 16.72
CA GLN A 124 -14.83 -0.02 16.31
C GLN A 124 -15.52 0.76 17.44
N ARG A 125 -15.16 2.04 17.62
CA ARG A 125 -15.85 2.95 18.55
C ARG A 125 -17.33 3.21 18.19
N GLN A 126 -17.85 2.54 17.17
CA GLN A 126 -19.25 2.52 16.75
C GLN A 126 -19.66 1.07 16.44
N ARG A 127 -20.96 0.74 16.54
CA ARG A 127 -21.56 -0.59 16.31
C ARG A 127 -21.33 -1.16 14.89
N GLY A 128 -20.08 -1.47 14.55
CA GLY A 128 -19.68 -1.89 13.22
C GLY A 128 -18.56 -2.92 13.28
N THR A 129 -18.62 -3.83 12.30
CA THR A 129 -17.56 -4.77 11.94
C THR A 129 -16.25 -4.00 11.64
N ASP A 130 -15.08 -4.55 11.95
CA ASP A 130 -13.77 -3.94 11.64
C ASP A 130 -13.50 -3.77 10.12
N GLU A 131 -12.54 -2.94 9.76
CA GLU A 131 -12.19 -2.59 8.37
C GLU A 131 -11.80 -3.80 7.54
N LEU A 132 -10.97 -4.70 8.08
CA LEU A 132 -10.56 -5.90 7.35
C LEU A 132 -11.75 -6.83 7.09
N THR A 133 -12.59 -7.07 8.09
CA THR A 133 -13.80 -7.89 7.92
C THR A 133 -14.79 -7.24 6.96
N GLN A 134 -14.97 -5.92 7.03
CA GLN A 134 -15.79 -5.18 6.06
C GLN A 134 -15.23 -5.31 4.63
N TYR A 135 -13.92 -5.16 4.45
CA TYR A 135 -13.26 -5.36 3.16
C TYR A 135 -13.51 -6.77 2.62
N LEU A 136 -13.29 -7.79 3.43
CA LEU A 136 -13.45 -9.19 3.05
C LEU A 136 -14.91 -9.55 2.71
N SER A 137 -15.88 -8.87 3.32
CA SER A 137 -17.30 -9.08 3.01
C SER A 137 -17.64 -8.76 1.55
N GLY A 138 -17.02 -7.71 0.99
CA GLY A 138 -17.16 -7.29 -0.41
C GLY A 138 -16.12 -7.90 -1.36
N HIS A 139 -14.98 -8.38 -0.84
CA HIS A 139 -13.83 -8.85 -1.63
C HIS A 139 -13.41 -10.26 -1.23
N ARG A 140 -14.35 -11.20 -1.22
CA ARG A 140 -14.12 -12.61 -0.84
C ARG A 140 -13.06 -13.33 -1.69
N ALA A 141 -12.85 -12.88 -2.93
CA ALA A 141 -11.83 -13.41 -3.82
C ALA A 141 -10.44 -12.79 -3.61
N SER A 142 -10.29 -11.81 -2.71
CA SER A 142 -8.99 -11.26 -2.37
C SER A 142 -8.13 -12.31 -1.67
N LYS A 143 -6.82 -12.25 -1.91
CA LYS A 143 -5.86 -13.20 -1.34
C LYS A 143 -5.14 -12.58 -0.15
N ALA A 144 -5.02 -13.32 0.94
CA ALA A 144 -4.11 -12.96 2.00
C ALA A 144 -2.68 -12.97 1.42
N VAL A 145 -1.96 -11.88 1.63
CA VAL A 145 -0.52 -11.82 1.39
C VAL A 145 0.17 -11.80 2.71
#